data_AF-G2T4Z1-F1
#
_entry.id   AF-G2T4Z1-F1
#
_cell.length_a   1.000
_cell.length_b   1.000
_cell.length_c   1.000
_cell.angle_alpha   90.00
_cell.angle_beta   90.00
_cell.angle_gamma   90.00
#
_symmetry.space_group_name_H-M   'P 1'
#
loop_
_entity.id
_entity.type
_entity.pdbx_description
1 polymer ?
#
loop_
_entity_poly.entity_id
_entity_poly.type
_entity_poly.pdbx_seq_one_letter_code
_entity_poly.pdbx_strand_id
1 'polypeptide(L)'
;MRGHWYKTTVMLTMVLMLAGCGGDGAEAEQTVQTEQVEQTEQTLEQVLEEHFLAAEDAEDVATVVSQYAEETPDPALAEFLISYYQVPDEEQSKTRYYYNHIDLNEDGTDEIFVVVVGEYTKVSFGDPALILSEQADGTFQVIESFEGIHTPVTVSERMTNGWHDIIYQEYGRGAEDGYRICHYNPNGGYQTDLSEVVDEVEPQDGTQIISNNFIDDMDKGNYMTLAPAEDGGSEAQGN
;
A
#
# COMPACT_ATOMS: atom_id res chain seq x y z
N MET A 1 -18.57 -9.72 -37.33
CA MET A 1 -17.26 -10.39 -37.52
C MET A 1 -16.60 -10.46 -36.17
N ARG A 2 -16.23 -11.66 -35.74
CA ARG A 2 -15.71 -12.00 -34.40
C ARG A 2 -14.18 -11.76 -34.37
N GLY A 3 -13.67 -11.23 -33.26
CA GLY A 3 -12.24 -11.22 -32.89
C GLY A 3 -12.13 -10.95 -31.39
N HIS A 4 -12.08 -12.00 -30.58
CA HIS A 4 -10.85 -12.57 -29.99
C HIS A 4 -10.36 -11.77 -28.77
N TRP A 5 -10.85 -12.18 -27.60
CA TRP A 5 -10.22 -11.89 -26.30
C TRP A 5 -9.12 -12.92 -26.06
N TYR A 6 -7.91 -12.45 -25.75
CA TYR A 6 -6.84 -13.29 -25.21
C TYR A 6 -7.17 -13.58 -23.74
N LYS A 7 -7.46 -14.84 -23.40
CA LYS A 7 -7.39 -15.32 -22.02
C LYS A 7 -5.99 -15.90 -21.81
N THR A 8 -5.21 -15.26 -20.96
CA THR A 8 -3.88 -15.70 -20.54
C THR A 8 -4.04 -16.94 -19.65
N THR A 9 -3.69 -18.10 -20.18
CA THR A 9 -3.64 -19.37 -19.44
C THR A 9 -2.45 -19.35 -18.47
N VAL A 10 -2.71 -19.33 -17.17
CA VAL A 10 -1.69 -19.63 -16.15
C VAL A 10 -1.54 -21.15 -16.08
N MET A 11 -0.45 -21.67 -16.66
CA MET A 11 -0.06 -23.08 -16.51
C MET A 11 0.58 -23.28 -15.14
N LEU A 12 -0.10 -24.01 -14.24
CA LEU A 12 0.48 -24.46 -12.97
C LEU A 12 1.14 -25.84 -13.16
N THR A 13 2.46 -25.87 -13.28
CA THR A 13 3.24 -27.11 -13.33
C THR A 13 3.31 -27.76 -11.95
N MET A 14 2.59 -28.87 -11.75
CA MET A 14 2.70 -29.72 -10.56
C MET A 14 3.72 -30.84 -10.80
N VAL A 15 4.84 -30.83 -10.07
CA VAL A 15 5.85 -31.89 -10.08
C VAL A 15 5.40 -33.01 -9.14
N LEU A 16 5.06 -34.19 -9.69
CA LEU A 16 4.84 -35.41 -8.91
C LEU A 16 6.17 -36.16 -8.69
N MET A 17 6.62 -36.24 -7.43
CA MET A 17 7.61 -37.25 -7.03
C MET A 17 6.91 -38.56 -6.67
N LEU A 18 7.10 -39.58 -7.50
CA LEU A 18 6.63 -40.94 -7.26
C LEU A 18 7.69 -41.72 -6.46
N ALA A 19 7.42 -41.96 -5.18
CA ALA A 19 8.00 -43.09 -4.45
C ALA A 19 6.99 -44.24 -4.50
N GLY A 20 7.17 -45.15 -5.46
CA GLY A 20 6.35 -46.34 -5.61
C GLY A 20 6.86 -47.51 -4.79
N CYS A 21 5.93 -48.34 -4.30
CA CYS A 21 6.11 -49.79 -4.25
C CYS A 21 4.76 -50.52 -4.13
N GLY A 22 4.35 -51.18 -5.22
CA GLY A 22 3.67 -52.48 -5.17
C GLY A 22 2.17 -52.56 -5.49
N GLY A 23 1.83 -53.13 -6.66
CA GLY A 23 0.62 -53.94 -6.86
C GLY A 23 -0.25 -53.60 -8.07
N ASP A 24 -0.21 -54.45 -9.09
CA ASP A 24 -0.97 -54.43 -10.36
C ASP A 24 -2.51 -54.28 -10.20
N GLY A 25 -3.11 -53.37 -10.97
CA GLY A 25 -4.57 -53.18 -11.05
C GLY A 25 -5.02 -51.87 -11.71
N ALA A 26 -4.36 -51.42 -12.79
CA ALA A 26 -4.77 -50.22 -13.52
C ALA A 26 -6.02 -50.50 -14.38
N GLU A 27 -7.02 -49.61 -14.30
CA GLU A 27 -7.91 -49.11 -15.38
C GLU A 27 -9.28 -48.60 -14.90
N ALA A 28 -9.61 -48.67 -13.60
CA ALA A 28 -10.90 -48.13 -13.08
C ALA A 28 -10.76 -46.91 -12.13
N GLU A 29 -9.57 -46.58 -11.66
CA GLU A 29 -9.38 -45.55 -10.62
C GLU A 29 -8.98 -44.17 -11.15
N GLN A 30 -8.59 -44.09 -12.43
CA GLN A 30 -8.07 -42.84 -13.01
C GLN A 30 -9.18 -41.95 -13.61
N THR A 31 -10.32 -42.50 -14.02
CA THR A 31 -11.47 -41.71 -14.50
C THR A 31 -12.27 -41.07 -13.37
N VAL A 32 -12.40 -41.77 -12.23
CA VAL A 32 -13.17 -41.32 -11.07
C VAL A 32 -12.51 -40.13 -10.36
N GLN A 33 -11.17 -40.10 -10.29
CA GLN A 33 -10.46 -38.99 -9.63
C GLN A 33 -10.48 -37.70 -10.45
N THR A 34 -10.43 -37.76 -11.78
CA THR A 34 -10.48 -36.55 -12.62
C THR A 34 -11.88 -35.94 -12.67
N GLU A 35 -12.93 -36.76 -12.73
CA GLU A 35 -14.32 -36.28 -12.65
C GLU A 35 -14.64 -35.67 -11.27
N GLN A 36 -14.09 -36.24 -10.18
CA GLN A 36 -14.27 -35.67 -8.85
C GLN A 36 -13.56 -34.31 -8.69
N VAL A 37 -12.36 -34.13 -9.27
CA VAL A 37 -11.65 -32.84 -9.19
C VAL A 37 -12.37 -31.77 -10.01
N GLU A 38 -12.79 -32.06 -11.25
CA GLU A 38 -13.56 -31.11 -12.08
C GLU A 38 -14.92 -30.76 -11.47
N GLN A 39 -15.63 -31.72 -10.86
CA GLN A 39 -16.87 -31.43 -10.13
C GLN A 39 -16.63 -30.56 -8.91
N THR A 40 -15.54 -30.77 -8.18
CA THR A 40 -15.23 -29.97 -6.99
C THR A 40 -14.84 -28.55 -7.39
N GLU A 41 -14.08 -28.36 -8.46
CA GLU A 41 -13.73 -27.04 -9.01
C GLU A 41 -14.96 -26.30 -9.56
N GLN A 42 -15.83 -26.97 -10.32
CA GLN A 42 -17.08 -26.37 -10.80
C GLN A 42 -18.02 -25.99 -9.65
N THR A 43 -18.08 -26.81 -8.60
CA THR A 43 -18.89 -26.48 -7.41
C THR A 43 -18.27 -25.32 -6.63
N LEU A 44 -16.95 -25.23 -6.56
CA LEU A 44 -16.25 -24.13 -5.91
C LEU A 44 -16.41 -22.82 -6.69
N GLU A 45 -16.29 -22.86 -8.02
CA GLU A 45 -16.54 -21.71 -8.90
C GLU A 45 -18.00 -21.25 -8.80
N GLN A 46 -18.97 -22.16 -8.83
CA GLN A 46 -20.37 -21.80 -8.65
C GLN A 46 -20.68 -21.23 -7.27
N VAL A 47 -20.11 -21.79 -6.19
CA VAL A 47 -20.29 -21.27 -4.82
C VAL A 47 -19.59 -19.92 -4.66
N LEU A 48 -18.42 -19.73 -5.27
CA LEU A 48 -17.70 -18.46 -5.23
C LEU A 48 -18.44 -17.39 -6.04
N GLU A 49 -18.99 -17.72 -7.20
CA GLU A 49 -19.77 -16.81 -8.05
C GLU A 49 -21.14 -16.50 -7.41
N GLU A 50 -21.80 -17.46 -6.77
CA GLU A 50 -23.01 -17.23 -5.97
C GLU A 50 -22.72 -16.35 -4.73
N HIS A 51 -21.59 -16.56 -4.05
CA HIS A 51 -21.17 -15.72 -2.93
C HIS A 51 -20.75 -14.30 -3.37
N PHE A 52 -20.20 -14.15 -4.57
CA PHE A 52 -19.85 -12.85 -5.15
C PHE A 52 -21.10 -12.07 -5.57
N LEU A 53 -22.07 -12.75 -6.21
CA LEU A 53 -23.36 -12.16 -6.59
C LEU A 53 -24.24 -11.82 -5.37
N ALA A 54 -24.15 -12.60 -4.29
CA ALA A 54 -24.83 -12.27 -3.03
C ALA A 54 -24.19 -11.10 -2.27
N ALA A 55 -22.92 -10.78 -2.55
CA ALA A 55 -22.23 -9.61 -1.99
C ALA A 55 -22.55 -8.32 -2.77
N GLU A 56 -22.87 -8.41 -4.06
CA GLU A 56 -23.33 -7.25 -4.86
C GLU A 56 -24.76 -6.81 -4.51
N ASP A 57 -25.58 -7.69 -3.93
CA ASP A 57 -26.96 -7.40 -3.48
C ASP A 57 -27.03 -6.89 -2.02
N ALA A 58 -25.87 -6.74 -1.35
CA ALA A 58 -25.75 -6.06 -0.07
C ALA A 58 -25.52 -4.56 -0.30
N GLU A 59 -26.60 -3.78 -0.35
CA GLU A 59 -26.50 -2.32 -0.18
C GLU A 59 -25.80 -2.02 1.16
N ASP A 60 -24.73 -1.21 1.14
CA ASP A 60 -23.81 -0.84 2.23
C ASP A 60 -22.57 -1.76 2.51
N VAL A 61 -21.90 -2.27 1.48
CA VAL A 61 -20.47 -2.64 1.64
C VAL A 61 -19.61 -1.49 1.15
N ALA A 62 -18.99 -0.78 2.09
CA ALA A 62 -17.99 0.24 1.79
C ALA A 62 -16.86 -0.34 0.92
N THR A 63 -16.56 0.34 -0.17
CA THR A 63 -15.49 -0.03 -1.10
C THR A 63 -14.22 0.71 -0.71
N VAL A 64 -13.25 -0.04 -0.20
CA VAL A 64 -11.91 0.47 0.08
C VAL A 64 -10.93 -0.12 -0.93
N VAL A 65 -10.32 0.72 -1.75
CA VAL A 65 -9.33 0.32 -2.75
C VAL A 65 -7.93 0.50 -2.18
N SER A 66 -7.09 -0.54 -2.23
CA SER A 66 -5.69 -0.43 -1.81
C SER A 66 -4.80 0.03 -2.96
N GLN A 67 -3.95 1.01 -2.68
CA GLN A 67 -2.94 1.56 -3.56
C GLN A 67 -1.56 1.46 -2.91
N TYR A 68 -0.60 0.92 -3.65
CA TYR A 68 0.81 0.88 -3.27
C TYR A 68 1.48 2.21 -3.57
N ALA A 69 2.56 2.51 -2.85
CA ALA A 69 3.42 3.64 -3.13
C ALA A 69 4.00 3.56 -4.55
N GLU A 70 4.32 4.72 -5.10
CA GLU A 70 4.98 4.82 -6.39
C GLU A 70 6.39 4.23 -6.34
N GLU A 71 6.82 3.65 -7.46
CA GLU A 71 8.12 2.98 -7.57
C GLU A 71 9.16 3.84 -8.31
N THR A 72 8.75 5.00 -8.82
CA THR A 72 9.65 5.91 -9.56
C THR A 72 10.40 6.79 -8.57
N PRO A 73 11.74 6.78 -8.54
CA PRO A 73 12.49 7.68 -7.68
C PRO A 73 12.25 9.15 -8.01
N ASP A 74 12.02 9.97 -6.99
CA ASP A 74 11.96 11.42 -7.09
C ASP A 74 13.15 12.04 -6.31
N PRO A 75 14.23 12.42 -7.02
CA PRO A 75 15.39 13.03 -6.39
C PRO A 75 15.10 14.38 -5.72
N ALA A 76 14.17 15.17 -6.26
CA ALA A 76 13.85 16.48 -5.69
C ALA A 76 13.12 16.29 -4.35
N LEU A 77 12.17 15.36 -4.30
CA LEU A 77 11.49 14.98 -3.06
C LEU A 77 12.49 14.42 -2.04
N ALA A 78 13.39 13.53 -2.46
CA ALA A 78 14.42 12.98 -1.58
C ALA A 78 15.32 14.07 -0.97
N GLU A 79 15.82 15.02 -1.78
CA GLU A 79 16.61 16.16 -1.30
C GLU A 79 15.80 17.05 -0.33
N PHE A 80 14.52 17.28 -0.62
CA PHE A 80 13.64 18.02 0.27
C PHE A 80 13.49 17.33 1.63
N LEU A 81 13.23 16.02 1.65
CA LEU A 81 13.06 15.23 2.88
C LEU A 81 14.34 15.19 3.72
N ILE A 82 15.51 15.05 3.07
CA ILE A 82 16.82 15.14 3.75
C ILE A 82 16.94 16.48 4.49
N SER A 83 16.65 17.59 3.80
CA SER A 83 16.73 18.92 4.40
C SER A 83 15.68 19.14 5.48
N TYR A 84 14.46 18.65 5.28
CA TYR A 84 13.34 18.86 6.20
C TYR A 84 13.56 18.14 7.53
N TYR A 85 13.91 16.85 7.47
CA TYR A 85 14.18 16.03 8.65
C TYR A 85 15.62 16.13 9.15
N GLN A 86 16.48 16.89 8.46
CA GLN A 86 17.90 17.07 8.79
C GLN A 86 18.67 15.75 8.86
N VAL A 87 18.37 14.83 7.93
CA VAL A 87 18.96 13.49 7.92
C VAL A 87 20.45 13.56 7.57
N PRO A 88 21.35 13.07 8.46
CA PRO A 88 22.79 13.10 8.20
C PRO A 88 23.18 12.12 7.09
N ASP A 89 24.26 12.42 6.35
CA ASP A 89 24.71 11.66 5.16
C ASP A 89 24.82 10.15 5.41
N GLU A 90 25.32 9.74 6.58
CA GLU A 90 25.46 8.32 6.95
C GLU A 90 24.13 7.58 7.14
N GLU A 91 23.02 8.29 7.30
CA GLU A 91 21.67 7.73 7.47
C GLU A 91 20.82 7.83 6.20
N GLN A 92 21.20 8.66 5.21
CA GLN A 92 20.41 8.87 4.00
C GLN A 92 20.21 7.58 3.17
N SER A 93 21.23 6.72 3.07
CA SER A 93 21.13 5.43 2.36
C SER A 93 20.37 4.35 3.15
N LYS A 94 20.12 4.58 4.44
CA LYS A 94 19.36 3.68 5.33
C LYS A 94 17.92 4.17 5.56
N THR A 95 17.63 5.40 5.18
CA THR A 95 16.33 6.02 5.34
C THR A 95 15.55 5.88 4.05
N ARG A 96 14.41 5.20 4.13
CA ARG A 96 13.53 4.93 2.99
C ARG A 96 12.40 5.94 2.94
N TYR A 97 11.80 6.10 1.78
CA TYR A 97 10.56 6.88 1.64
C TYR A 97 9.59 6.18 0.68
N TYR A 98 8.30 6.38 0.94
CA TYR A 98 7.19 5.86 0.15
C TYR A 98 6.22 7.01 -0.07
N TYR A 99 5.76 7.21 -1.30
CA TYR A 99 4.86 8.32 -1.61
C TYR A 99 3.77 7.93 -2.62
N ASN A 100 2.68 8.69 -2.61
CA ASN A 100 1.62 8.65 -3.61
C ASN A 100 1.21 10.09 -3.97
N HIS A 101 0.94 10.34 -5.24
CA HIS A 101 0.19 11.51 -5.72
C HIS A 101 -1.31 11.28 -5.60
N ILE A 102 -2.00 12.20 -4.92
CA ILE A 102 -3.44 12.14 -4.64
C ILE A 102 -3.99 13.56 -4.56
N ASP A 103 -4.99 13.88 -5.37
CA ASP A 103 -5.78 15.10 -5.25
C ASP A 103 -6.65 15.03 -3.97
N LEU A 104 -6.19 15.66 -2.89
CA LEU A 104 -6.89 15.61 -1.60
C LEU A 104 -7.99 16.66 -1.50
N ASN A 105 -8.03 17.64 -2.39
CA ASN A 105 -8.95 18.78 -2.33
C ASN A 105 -9.88 18.90 -3.54
N GLU A 106 -9.78 17.96 -4.48
CA GLU A 106 -10.50 17.88 -5.75
C GLU A 106 -10.32 19.12 -6.66
N ASP A 107 -9.17 19.80 -6.58
CA ASP A 107 -8.86 20.95 -7.44
C ASP A 107 -8.27 20.58 -8.82
N GLY A 108 -8.00 19.28 -9.03
CA GLY A 108 -7.39 18.72 -10.22
C GLY A 108 -5.87 18.70 -10.21
N THR A 109 -5.24 19.06 -9.10
CA THR A 109 -3.79 18.97 -8.85
C THR A 109 -3.54 18.00 -7.71
N ASP A 110 -2.69 17.01 -7.93
CA ASP A 110 -2.37 16.05 -6.88
C ASP A 110 -1.46 16.68 -5.81
N GLU A 111 -1.76 16.41 -4.54
CA GLU A 111 -0.81 16.52 -3.45
C GLU A 111 0.05 15.25 -3.32
N ILE A 112 1.22 15.38 -2.70
CA ILE A 112 2.09 14.24 -2.40
C ILE A 112 1.88 13.86 -0.93
N PHE A 113 1.41 12.63 -0.71
CA PHE A 113 1.46 12.00 0.61
C PHE A 113 2.73 11.16 0.70
N VAL A 114 3.63 11.46 1.64
CA VAL A 114 4.92 10.77 1.78
C VAL A 114 5.18 10.32 3.21
N VAL A 115 5.65 9.09 3.37
CA VAL A 115 6.06 8.48 4.65
C VAL A 115 7.57 8.20 4.62
N VAL A 116 8.29 8.58 5.69
CA VAL A 116 9.75 8.40 5.80
C VAL A 116 10.09 7.35 6.86
N VAL A 117 10.68 6.24 6.41
CA VAL A 117 10.91 5.03 7.22
C VAL A 117 12.41 4.81 7.41
N GLY A 118 12.92 5.07 8.62
CA GLY A 118 14.32 4.87 8.97
C GLY A 118 14.57 5.00 10.47
N GLU A 119 15.63 4.38 10.99
CA GLU A 119 15.93 4.41 12.43
C GLU A 119 16.17 5.84 12.95
N TYR A 120 16.72 6.72 12.11
CA TYR A 120 16.94 8.13 12.46
C TYR A 120 15.64 8.92 12.62
N THR A 121 14.63 8.65 11.79
CA THR A 121 13.38 9.41 11.72
C THR A 121 12.24 8.77 12.51
N LYS A 122 12.34 7.47 12.82
CA LYS A 122 11.29 6.69 13.48
C LYS A 122 10.96 7.22 14.88
N VAL A 123 9.68 7.19 15.21
CA VAL A 123 9.14 7.45 16.55
C VAL A 123 8.44 6.20 17.11
N SER A 124 8.00 6.24 18.37
CA SER A 124 7.44 5.06 19.04
C SER A 124 6.02 4.68 18.60
N PHE A 125 5.34 5.56 17.88
CA PHE A 125 3.92 5.44 17.48
C PHE A 125 3.73 5.58 15.96
N GLY A 126 4.76 5.25 15.19
CA GLY A 126 4.70 5.24 13.72
C GLY A 126 5.94 5.83 13.07
N ASP A 127 5.80 6.10 11.79
CA ASP A 127 6.81 6.76 10.96
C ASP A 127 6.34 8.17 10.61
N PRO A 128 7.22 9.18 10.55
CA PRO A 128 6.82 10.53 10.20
C PRO A 128 6.33 10.61 8.75
N ALA A 129 5.37 11.49 8.50
CA ALA A 129 4.77 11.68 7.18
C ALA A 129 4.45 13.15 6.89
N LEU A 130 4.43 13.51 5.60
CA LEU A 130 4.08 14.85 5.13
C LEU A 130 2.98 14.78 4.07
N ILE A 131 2.17 15.84 4.02
CA ILE A 131 1.38 16.19 2.83
C ILE A 131 2.03 17.42 2.22
N LEU A 132 2.39 17.33 0.94
CA LEU A 132 3.10 18.37 0.22
C LEU A 132 2.31 18.81 -1.01
N SER A 133 2.39 20.09 -1.34
CA SER A 133 2.00 20.62 -2.65
C SER A 133 3.26 20.90 -3.47
N GLU A 134 3.35 20.31 -4.66
CA GLU A 134 4.41 20.62 -5.61
C GLU A 134 4.12 21.95 -6.30
N GLN A 135 5.09 22.87 -6.23
CA GLN A 135 5.00 24.18 -6.83
C GLN A 135 5.51 24.16 -8.27
N ALA A 136 5.08 25.12 -9.10
CA ALA A 136 5.48 25.19 -10.51
C ALA A 136 7.00 25.36 -10.76
N ASP A 137 7.77 25.73 -9.74
CA ASP A 137 9.23 25.82 -9.80
C ASP A 137 9.96 24.55 -9.35
N GLY A 138 9.21 23.47 -9.06
CA GLY A 138 9.72 22.18 -8.58
C GLY A 138 10.06 22.17 -7.09
N THR A 139 9.64 23.18 -6.32
CA THR A 139 9.78 23.19 -4.86
C THR A 139 8.53 22.62 -4.18
N PHE A 140 8.67 22.20 -2.92
CA PHE A 140 7.56 21.65 -2.14
C PHE A 140 7.14 22.60 -1.03
N GLN A 141 5.82 22.80 -0.90
CA GLN A 141 5.22 23.44 0.25
C GLN A 141 4.62 22.37 1.17
N VAL A 142 4.94 22.43 2.46
CA VAL A 142 4.32 21.56 3.46
C VAL A 142 2.90 22.05 3.77
N ILE A 143 1.91 21.21 3.49
CA ILE A 143 0.52 21.40 3.91
C ILE A 143 0.33 20.85 5.33
N GLU A 144 0.86 19.66 5.59
CA GLU A 144 0.75 18.98 6.88
C GLU A 144 2.03 18.19 7.20
N SER A 145 2.34 18.05 8.49
CA SER A 145 3.48 17.29 9.00
C SER A 145 3.10 16.42 10.19
N PHE A 146 2.85 15.14 9.93
CA PHE A 146 2.54 14.16 10.96
C PHE A 146 3.81 13.70 11.68
N GLU A 147 3.81 13.80 13.01
CA GLU A 147 4.92 13.33 13.85
C GLU A 147 5.14 11.82 13.73
N GLY A 148 4.06 11.06 13.56
CA GLY A 148 4.09 9.61 13.39
C GLY A 148 2.73 9.09 12.97
N ILE A 149 2.73 8.27 11.93
CA ILE A 149 1.56 7.63 11.34
C ILE A 149 1.79 6.13 11.17
N HIS A 150 0.72 5.34 11.21
CA HIS A 150 0.75 3.94 10.80
C HIS A 150 0.14 3.79 9.41
N THR A 151 0.80 3.00 8.57
CA THR A 151 0.31 2.65 7.24
C THR A 151 -0.43 1.31 7.27
N PRO A 152 -1.41 1.08 6.38
CA PRO A 152 -1.89 1.99 5.33
C PRO A 152 -2.65 3.20 5.90
N VAL A 153 -2.71 4.27 5.10
CA VAL A 153 -3.49 5.47 5.41
C VAL A 153 -4.70 5.49 4.48
N THR A 154 -5.90 5.70 5.02
CA THR A 154 -7.12 5.81 4.21
C THR A 154 -7.41 7.26 3.92
N VAL A 155 -7.50 7.60 2.63
CA VAL A 155 -8.10 8.84 2.12
C VAL A 155 -9.59 8.56 1.95
N SER A 156 -10.40 9.15 2.81
CA SER A 156 -11.85 8.94 2.84
C SER A 156 -12.54 9.71 1.72
N GLU A 157 -13.60 9.17 1.12
CA GLU A 157 -14.49 9.95 0.25
C GLU A 157 -15.25 11.06 1.01
N ARG A 158 -15.31 10.98 2.35
CA ARG A 158 -15.83 12.08 3.17
C ARG A 158 -14.83 13.23 3.19
N MET A 159 -15.33 14.44 2.94
CA MET A 159 -14.53 15.66 2.95
C MET A 159 -14.96 16.61 4.05
N THR A 160 -13.98 17.27 4.67
CA THR A 160 -14.18 18.37 5.61
C THR A 160 -13.48 19.62 5.11
N ASN A 161 -14.20 20.75 5.06
CA ASN A 161 -13.68 22.03 4.56
C ASN A 161 -13.06 21.97 3.15
N GLY A 162 -13.57 21.07 2.30
CA GLY A 162 -13.13 20.91 0.92
C GLY A 162 -11.89 20.03 0.75
N TRP A 163 -11.51 19.25 1.75
CA TRP A 163 -10.41 18.28 1.68
C TRP A 163 -10.87 16.92 2.19
N HIS A 164 -10.41 15.84 1.58
CA HIS A 164 -10.66 14.47 2.01
C HIS A 164 -10.13 14.24 3.43
N ASP A 165 -10.91 13.55 4.26
CA ASP A 165 -10.50 13.18 5.61
C ASP A 165 -9.43 12.08 5.55
N ILE A 166 -8.44 12.17 6.43
CA ILE A 166 -7.31 11.23 6.49
C ILE A 166 -7.49 10.31 7.70
N ILE A 167 -7.39 9.00 7.51
CA ILE A 167 -7.66 8.03 8.57
C ILE A 167 -6.53 7.03 8.67
N TYR A 168 -6.06 6.79 9.88
CA TYR A 168 -5.03 5.79 10.13
C TYR A 168 -5.17 5.19 11.52
N GLN A 169 -4.61 4.00 11.70
CA GLN A 169 -4.63 3.34 12.99
C GLN A 169 -3.72 4.07 13.97
N GLU A 170 -4.21 4.36 15.17
CA GLU A 170 -3.44 4.98 16.23
C GLU A 170 -3.24 4.00 17.39
N TYR A 171 -1.97 3.79 17.74
CA TYR A 171 -1.55 3.05 18.92
C TYR A 171 -0.16 3.54 19.35
N GLY A 172 0.27 3.20 20.57
CA GLY A 172 1.63 3.51 21.05
C GLY A 172 1.86 4.93 21.55
N ARG A 173 0.84 5.79 21.61
CA ARG A 173 0.89 7.13 22.26
C ARG A 173 0.51 7.12 23.74
N GLY A 174 0.25 5.96 24.33
CA GLY A 174 -0.18 5.82 25.73
C GLY A 174 -1.66 6.17 25.98
N ALA A 175 -2.43 6.41 24.91
CA ALA A 175 -3.89 6.47 24.89
C ALA A 175 -4.48 5.09 24.54
N GLU A 176 -5.82 4.99 24.50
CA GLU A 176 -6.52 3.80 24.00
C GLU A 176 -6.23 3.64 22.50
N ASP A 177 -6.03 2.39 22.06
CA ASP A 177 -5.79 2.05 20.67
C ASP A 177 -7.09 2.25 19.87
N GLY A 178 -6.98 2.78 18.65
CA GLY A 178 -8.14 3.04 17.81
C GLY A 178 -7.75 3.54 16.43
N TYR A 179 -8.61 4.34 15.84
CA TYR A 179 -8.38 5.04 14.58
C TYR A 179 -8.44 6.52 14.80
N ARG A 180 -7.44 7.23 14.28
CA ARG A 180 -7.48 8.68 14.18
C ARG A 180 -8.17 9.06 12.88
N ILE A 181 -9.21 9.88 12.99
CA ILE A 181 -9.86 10.53 11.87
C ILE A 181 -9.42 11.99 11.88
N CYS A 182 -8.65 12.37 10.87
CA CYS A 182 -8.11 13.71 10.71
C CYS A 182 -8.99 14.52 9.76
N HIS A 183 -9.56 15.59 10.30
CA HIS A 183 -10.39 16.52 9.53
C HIS A 183 -9.60 17.78 9.20
N TYR A 184 -9.63 18.19 7.93
CA TYR A 184 -8.88 19.37 7.51
C TYR A 184 -9.44 20.66 8.11
N ASN A 185 -8.55 21.48 8.64
CA ASN A 185 -8.81 22.82 9.14
C ASN A 185 -8.01 23.85 8.32
N PRO A 186 -8.65 24.84 7.67
CA PRO A 186 -7.94 25.86 6.89
C PRO A 186 -6.89 26.68 7.68
N ASN A 187 -6.99 26.70 9.01
CA ASN A 187 -6.08 27.45 9.89
C ASN A 187 -5.13 26.56 10.69
N GLY A 188 -5.00 25.27 10.35
CA GLY A 188 -4.13 24.36 11.09
C GLY A 188 -3.88 22.98 10.47
N GLY A 189 -4.35 22.72 9.25
CA GLY A 189 -4.20 21.42 8.61
C GLY A 189 -5.08 20.35 9.25
N TYR A 190 -4.60 19.12 9.24
CA TYR A 190 -5.22 17.91 9.77
C TYR A 190 -4.91 17.65 11.25
N GLN A 191 -3.89 18.28 11.83
CA GLN A 191 -3.54 18.09 13.25
C GLN A 191 -4.14 19.17 14.15
N THR A 192 -5.48 19.20 14.22
CA THR A 192 -6.23 20.16 15.04
C THR A 192 -7.25 19.48 15.94
N ASP A 193 -7.91 20.25 16.80
CA ASP A 193 -9.01 19.79 17.67
C ASP A 193 -10.27 19.34 16.90
N LEU A 194 -10.30 19.50 15.57
CA LEU A 194 -11.36 18.89 14.75
C LEU A 194 -11.19 17.38 14.65
N SER A 195 -9.95 16.89 14.72
CA SER A 195 -9.62 15.48 14.55
C SER A 195 -9.99 14.67 15.78
N GLU A 196 -10.48 13.46 15.57
CA GLU A 196 -10.98 12.59 16.63
C GLU A 196 -10.30 11.22 16.63
N VAL A 197 -10.43 10.52 17.75
CA VAL A 197 -9.97 9.14 17.90
C VAL A 197 -11.19 8.31 18.27
N VAL A 198 -11.42 7.25 17.49
CA VAL A 198 -12.57 6.35 17.63
C VAL A 198 -12.08 4.91 17.71
N ASP A 199 -12.81 4.04 18.41
CA ASP A 199 -12.46 2.62 18.51
C ASP A 199 -12.63 1.89 17.17
N GLU A 200 -13.65 2.30 16.40
CA GLU A 200 -14.01 1.72 15.11
C GLU A 200 -14.45 2.83 14.16
N VAL A 201 -14.02 2.75 12.91
CA VAL A 201 -14.44 3.67 11.85
C VAL A 201 -15.71 3.13 11.22
N GLU A 202 -16.73 3.97 11.07
CA GLU A 202 -17.94 3.59 10.34
C GLU A 202 -17.61 3.16 8.90
N PRO A 203 -18.31 2.16 8.34
CA PRO A 203 -18.12 1.77 6.95
C PRO A 203 -18.25 2.97 6.01
N GLN A 204 -17.21 3.24 5.23
CA GLN A 204 -17.17 4.33 4.27
C GLN A 204 -16.18 4.04 3.15
N ASP A 205 -16.49 4.55 1.97
CA ASP A 205 -15.63 4.42 0.79
C ASP A 205 -14.34 5.23 0.97
N GLY A 206 -13.29 4.78 0.30
CA GLY A 206 -12.02 5.49 0.27
C GLY A 206 -10.89 4.70 -0.37
N THR A 207 -9.72 5.33 -0.40
CA THR A 207 -8.51 4.72 -0.96
C THR A 207 -7.45 4.57 0.13
N GLN A 208 -6.96 3.35 0.34
CA GLN A 208 -5.85 3.06 1.23
C GLN A 208 -4.53 3.24 0.49
N ILE A 209 -3.81 4.31 0.82
CA ILE A 209 -2.51 4.64 0.23
C ILE A 209 -1.37 4.12 1.09
N ILE A 210 -0.18 4.02 0.48
CA ILE A 210 0.99 3.40 1.13
C ILE A 210 0.65 2.00 1.68
N SER A 211 -0.11 1.21 0.92
CA SER A 211 -0.50 -0.17 1.30
C SER A 211 0.65 -1.20 1.19
N ASN A 212 1.88 -0.72 1.18
CA ASN A 212 3.11 -1.50 1.08
C ASN A 212 3.33 -2.39 2.30
N ASN A 213 4.01 -3.52 2.08
CA ASN A 213 4.57 -4.32 3.15
C ASN A 213 6.05 -3.96 3.34
N PHE A 214 6.32 -3.02 4.25
CA PHE A 214 7.67 -2.49 4.44
C PHE A 214 8.75 -3.55 4.80
N ILE A 215 8.35 -4.68 5.38
CA ILE A 215 9.26 -5.79 5.70
C ILE A 215 9.61 -6.56 4.42
N ASP A 216 8.60 -6.93 3.65
CA ASP A 216 8.79 -7.65 2.38
C ASP A 216 9.54 -6.78 1.36
N ASP A 217 9.22 -5.48 1.29
CA ASP A 217 9.94 -4.52 0.47
C ASP A 217 11.42 -4.45 0.90
N MET A 218 11.69 -4.42 2.20
CA MET A 218 13.06 -4.44 2.73
C MET A 218 13.83 -5.70 2.32
N ASP A 219 13.19 -6.87 2.48
CA ASP A 219 13.80 -8.17 2.19
C ASP A 219 14.08 -8.33 0.69
N LYS A 220 13.24 -7.75 -0.18
CA LYS A 220 13.38 -7.81 -1.64
C LYS A 220 14.22 -6.69 -2.23
N GLY A 221 14.46 -5.61 -1.49
CA GLY A 221 15.10 -4.40 -2.04
C GLY A 221 14.15 -3.51 -2.86
N ASN A 222 12.84 -3.66 -2.70
CA ASN A 222 11.82 -2.94 -3.46
C ASN A 222 11.41 -1.65 -2.76
N TYR A 223 12.36 -0.72 -2.59
CA TYR A 223 12.11 0.55 -1.92
C TYR A 223 13.03 1.65 -2.44
N MET A 224 12.63 2.90 -2.19
CA MET A 224 13.46 4.08 -2.46
C MET A 224 14.15 4.53 -1.17
N THR A 225 15.37 5.06 -1.31
CA THR A 225 16.17 5.63 -0.22
C THR A 225 16.46 7.09 -0.48
N LEU A 226 16.68 7.87 0.59
CA LEU A 226 16.95 9.31 0.47
C LEU A 226 18.25 9.60 -0.29
N ALA A 227 19.28 8.77 -0.11
CA ALA A 227 20.44 8.76 -1.00
C ALA A 227 20.21 7.73 -2.12
N PRO A 228 20.62 8.01 -3.38
CA PRO A 228 20.61 7.01 -4.43
C PRO A 228 21.47 5.82 -4.01
N ALA A 229 21.09 4.61 -4.45
CA ALA A 229 21.89 3.43 -4.24
C ALA A 229 23.31 3.69 -4.76
N GLU A 230 24.33 3.49 -3.92
CA GLU A 230 25.71 3.56 -4.39
C GLU A 230 25.88 2.51 -5.49
N ASP A 231 26.04 2.96 -6.73
CA ASP A 231 26.27 2.09 -7.88
C ASP A 231 27.52 1.27 -7.55
N GLY A 232 27.32 -0.01 -7.25
CA GLY A 232 28.35 -0.89 -6.73
C GLY A 232 29.53 -0.86 -7.66
N GLY A 233 30.56 -0.08 -7.28
CA GLY A 233 31.67 0.26 -8.13
C GLY A 233 32.21 -0.99 -8.79
N SER A 234 32.09 -1.05 -10.12
CA SER A 234 32.83 -2.01 -10.92
C SER A 234 34.30 -1.84 -10.58
N GLU A 235 34.82 -2.71 -9.72
CA GLU A 235 36.24 -2.95 -9.61
C GLU A 235 36.69 -3.52 -10.96
N ALA A 236 36.98 -2.63 -11.89
CA ALA A 236 37.81 -2.92 -13.04
C ALA A 236 39.19 -3.30 -12.49
N GLN A 237 39.36 -4.58 -12.14
CA GLN A 237 40.66 -5.19 -11.96
C GLN A 237 41.35 -5.15 -13.32
N GLY A 238 42.15 -4.10 -13.51
CA GLY A 238 43.04 -3.94 -14.64
C GLY A 238 43.99 -5.12 -14.70
N ASN A 239 44.07 -5.71 -15.89
CA ASN A 239 45.00 -6.76 -16.26
C ASN A 239 46.30 -6.15 -16.81
#